data_AF-A0A6I6AEB9-F1
#
_entry.id   AF-A0A6I6AEB9-F1
#
_cell.length_a   1.000
_cell.length_b   1.000
_cell.length_c   1.000
_cell.angle_alpha   90.00
_cell.angle_beta   90.00
_cell.angle_gamma   90.00
#
_symmetry.space_group_name_H-M   'P 1'
#
loop_
_entity.id
_entity.type
_entity.pdbx_description
1 polymer ?
#
loop_
_entity_poly.entity_id
_entity_poly.type
_entity_poly.pdbx_seq_one_letter_code
_entity_poly.pdbx_strand_id
1 'polypeptide(L)'
;MATRHRLQRSRRTGITLVESLVSVTITAIAGTALFSAIGASLGASYSTLNSNIGAGLADQLLEEMSAVRFPTSSDSRPTATGNRSQFNDLDDYHKWSSTPPENKTGYALGSEPLTVLSTYPIARPTLLKPDSDFLQRLTREVTVEKIRLNSSSEWEVTTSDTDYRRVTVTIKLAMQAGAPRQTIKETTRIFSYVPLSP
;
A
#
# COMPACT_ATOMS: atom_id res chain seq x y z
N MET A 1 -64.21 -62.07 -2.18
CA MET A 1 -63.84 -60.93 -1.32
C MET A 1 -62.68 -60.20 -1.97
N ALA A 2 -62.88 -59.00 -2.51
CA ALA A 2 -61.84 -58.22 -3.17
C ALA A 2 -61.70 -56.87 -2.48
N THR A 3 -60.57 -56.67 -1.79
CA THR A 3 -60.17 -55.44 -1.11
C THR A 3 -59.70 -54.41 -2.15
N ARG A 4 -60.48 -53.34 -2.35
CA ARG A 4 -60.09 -52.21 -3.20
C ARG A 4 -59.14 -51.29 -2.45
N HIS A 5 -57.85 -51.34 -2.78
CA HIS A 5 -56.89 -50.30 -2.40
C HIS A 5 -57.25 -49.00 -3.13
N ARG A 6 -57.78 -48.00 -2.41
CA ARG A 6 -57.93 -46.63 -2.94
C ARG A 6 -56.52 -46.04 -3.09
N LEU A 7 -56.06 -45.89 -4.33
CA LEU A 7 -54.93 -45.03 -4.64
C LEU A 7 -55.28 -43.59 -4.22
N GLN A 8 -54.67 -43.12 -3.14
CA GLN A 8 -54.72 -41.71 -2.75
C GLN A 8 -54.10 -40.89 -3.88
N ARG A 9 -54.96 -40.25 -4.68
CA ARG A 9 -54.54 -39.28 -5.68
C ARG A 9 -54.05 -38.05 -4.93
N SER A 10 -52.73 -37.91 -4.82
CA SER A 10 -52.10 -36.69 -4.30
C SER A 10 -52.66 -35.50 -5.07
N ARG A 11 -53.33 -34.58 -4.37
CA ARG A 11 -53.82 -33.32 -4.96
C ARG A 11 -52.58 -32.53 -5.36
N ARG A 12 -52.26 -32.54 -6.66
CA ARG A 12 -51.28 -31.63 -7.24
C ARG A 12 -51.84 -30.22 -7.12
N THR A 13 -51.53 -29.53 -6.03
CA THR A 13 -51.72 -28.09 -5.89
C THR A 13 -50.64 -27.43 -6.75
N GLY A 14 -51.03 -26.93 -7.93
CA GLY A 14 -50.15 -26.10 -8.75
C GLY A 14 -49.88 -24.76 -8.07
N ILE A 15 -48.74 -24.14 -8.38
CA ILE A 15 -48.40 -22.81 -7.88
C ILE A 15 -49.34 -21.79 -8.57
N THR A 16 -49.92 -20.90 -7.78
CA THR A 16 -50.76 -19.82 -8.31
C THR A 16 -49.90 -18.76 -9.01
N LEU A 17 -50.51 -17.99 -9.91
CA LEU A 17 -49.84 -16.87 -10.58
C LEU A 17 -49.34 -15.82 -9.58
N VAL A 18 -50.09 -15.59 -8.49
CA VAL A 18 -49.72 -14.67 -7.41
C VAL A 18 -48.51 -15.22 -6.64
N GLU A 19 -48.49 -16.49 -6.27
CA GLU A 19 -47.32 -17.10 -5.60
C GLU A 19 -46.06 -17.07 -6.47
N SER A 20 -46.21 -17.29 -7.78
CA SER A 20 -45.10 -17.20 -8.73
C SER A 20 -44.56 -15.77 -8.81
N LEU A 21 -45.45 -14.78 -8.90
CA LEU A 21 -45.09 -13.36 -8.93
C LEU A 21 -44.35 -12.95 -7.64
N VAL A 22 -44.89 -13.32 -6.48
CA VAL A 22 -44.27 -13.04 -5.17
C VAL A 22 -42.92 -13.71 -5.03
N SER A 23 -42.77 -14.96 -5.51
CA SER A 23 -41.48 -15.67 -5.46
C SER A 23 -40.42 -14.98 -6.32
N VAL A 24 -40.79 -14.53 -7.52
CA VAL A 24 -39.87 -13.82 -8.42
C VAL A 24 -39.47 -12.45 -7.85
N THR A 25 -40.41 -11.70 -7.25
CA THR A 25 -40.08 -10.40 -6.65
C THR A 25 -39.15 -10.56 -5.44
N ILE A 26 -39.42 -11.54 -4.56
CA ILE A 26 -38.52 -11.84 -3.43
C ILE A 26 -37.14 -12.26 -3.94
N THR A 27 -37.08 -13.11 -4.97
CA THR A 27 -35.80 -13.55 -5.55
C THR A 27 -35.03 -12.39 -6.16
N ALA A 28 -35.72 -11.46 -6.84
CA ALA A 28 -35.09 -10.28 -7.41
C ALA A 28 -34.51 -9.37 -6.31
N ILE A 29 -35.28 -9.12 -5.24
CA ILE A 29 -34.82 -8.30 -4.09
C ILE A 29 -33.65 -8.98 -3.38
N ALA A 30 -33.71 -10.29 -3.15
CA ALA A 30 -32.60 -11.03 -2.54
C ALA A 30 -31.36 -11.01 -3.44
N GLY A 31 -31.53 -11.14 -4.76
CA GLY A 31 -30.46 -11.07 -5.74
C GLY A 31 -29.75 -9.73 -5.73
N THR A 32 -30.47 -8.61 -5.72
CA THR A 32 -29.86 -7.26 -5.68
C THR A 32 -29.08 -7.03 -4.38
N ALA A 33 -29.62 -7.47 -3.25
CA ALA A 33 -28.92 -7.40 -1.96
C ALA A 33 -27.62 -8.24 -1.98
N LEU A 34 -27.67 -9.45 -2.55
CA LEU A 34 -26.50 -10.32 -2.67
C LEU A 34 -25.41 -9.70 -3.57
N PHE A 35 -25.78 -9.14 -4.73
CA PHE A 35 -24.80 -8.49 -5.61
C PHE A 35 -24.17 -7.26 -4.96
N SER A 36 -24.95 -6.48 -4.21
CA SER A 36 -24.42 -5.34 -3.43
C SER A 36 -23.40 -5.80 -2.39
N ALA A 37 -23.70 -6.87 -1.65
CA ALA A 37 -22.79 -7.45 -0.66
C ALA A 37 -21.48 -7.96 -1.29
N ILE A 38 -21.56 -8.62 -2.46
CA ILE A 38 -20.38 -9.07 -3.21
C ILE A 38 -19.53 -7.87 -3.65
N GLY A 39 -20.16 -6.82 -4.21
CA GLY A 39 -19.47 -5.60 -4.63
C GLY A 39 -18.73 -4.93 -3.47
N ALA A 40 -19.38 -4.81 -2.31
CA ALA A 40 -18.77 -4.27 -1.10
C ALA A 40 -17.60 -5.13 -0.62
N SER A 41 -17.73 -6.46 -0.64
CA SER A 41 -16.67 -7.39 -0.24
C SER A 41 -15.43 -7.31 -1.15
N LEU A 42 -15.63 -7.24 -2.47
CA LEU A 42 -14.54 -7.06 -3.43
C LEU A 42 -13.86 -5.70 -3.23
N GLY A 43 -14.64 -4.62 -3.07
CA GLY A 43 -14.11 -3.29 -2.80
C GLY A 43 -13.26 -3.23 -1.53
N ALA A 44 -13.73 -3.85 -0.45
CA ALA A 44 -12.97 -3.97 0.80
C ALA A 44 -11.67 -4.76 0.60
N SER A 45 -11.74 -5.88 -0.13
CA SER A 45 -10.57 -6.73 -0.42
C SER A 45 -9.48 -5.97 -1.18
N TYR A 46 -9.84 -5.21 -2.22
CA TYR A 46 -8.89 -4.38 -2.97
C TYR A 46 -8.30 -3.26 -2.10
N SER A 47 -9.12 -2.63 -1.27
CA SER A 47 -8.65 -1.59 -0.34
C SER A 47 -7.62 -2.15 0.65
N THR A 48 -7.91 -3.29 1.28
CA THR A 48 -6.98 -3.98 2.19
C THR A 48 -5.71 -4.41 1.49
N LEU A 49 -5.80 -4.98 0.28
CA LEU A 49 -4.63 -5.39 -0.51
C LEU A 49 -3.73 -4.19 -0.79
N ASN A 50 -4.28 -3.08 -1.29
CA ASN A 50 -3.52 -1.87 -1.56
C ASN A 50 -2.88 -1.30 -0.28
N SER A 51 -3.63 -1.26 0.82
CA SER A 51 -3.11 -0.79 2.11
C SER A 51 -1.95 -1.65 2.62
N ASN A 52 -2.03 -2.98 2.47
CA ASN A 52 -0.95 -3.91 2.85
C ASN A 52 0.30 -3.73 2.00
N ILE A 53 0.15 -3.57 0.68
CA ILE A 53 1.28 -3.26 -0.21
C ILE A 53 1.91 -1.91 0.19
N GLY A 54 1.08 -0.89 0.44
CA GLY A 54 1.54 0.41 0.91
C GLY A 54 2.28 0.32 2.24
N ALA A 55 1.76 -0.46 3.20
CA ALA A 55 2.42 -0.66 4.48
C ALA A 55 3.81 -1.29 4.32
N GLY A 56 3.92 -2.38 3.56
CA GLY A 56 5.21 -3.04 3.31
C GLY A 56 6.23 -2.14 2.61
N LEU A 57 5.79 -1.34 1.62
CA LEU A 57 6.66 -0.38 0.93
C LEU A 57 7.11 0.78 1.83
N ALA A 58 6.23 1.24 2.71
CA ALA A 58 6.54 2.29 3.67
C ALA A 58 7.50 1.79 4.76
N ASP A 59 7.25 0.60 5.30
CA ASP A 59 8.09 -0.02 6.32
C ASP A 59 9.48 -0.33 5.78
N GLN A 60 9.60 -0.88 4.57
CA GLN A 60 10.90 -1.09 3.91
C GLN A 60 11.71 0.21 3.81
N LEU A 61 11.05 1.32 3.47
CA LEU A 61 11.73 2.61 3.32
C LEU A 61 12.12 3.22 4.68
N LEU A 62 11.26 3.08 5.68
CA LEU A 62 11.56 3.49 7.06
C LEU A 62 12.70 2.67 7.67
N GLU A 63 12.76 1.38 7.38
CA GLU A 63 13.87 0.50 7.77
C GLU A 63 15.17 0.94 7.10
N GLU A 64 15.14 1.25 5.81
CA GLU A 64 16.31 1.79 5.11
C GLU A 64 16.82 3.08 5.78
N MET A 65 15.91 4.01 6.07
CA MET A 65 16.26 5.28 6.72
C MET A 65 16.77 5.08 8.16
N SER A 66 16.26 4.07 8.87
CA SER A 66 16.73 3.74 10.22
C SER A 66 18.18 3.25 10.27
N ALA A 67 18.69 2.73 9.15
CA ALA A 67 20.07 2.27 9.04
C ALA A 67 21.04 3.38 8.60
N VAL A 68 20.53 4.57 8.30
CA VAL A 68 21.32 5.72 7.85
C VAL A 68 21.70 6.59 9.06
N ARG A 69 22.82 7.30 8.96
CA ARG A 69 23.34 8.15 10.03
C ARG A 69 22.35 9.29 10.34
N PHE A 70 22.26 9.65 11.62
CA PHE A 70 21.57 10.86 12.03
C PHE A 70 22.40 12.11 11.65
N PRO A 71 21.81 13.15 11.06
CA PRO A 71 22.52 14.37 10.66
C PRO A 71 23.11 15.08 11.89
N THR A 72 24.44 15.23 11.95
CA THR A 72 25.15 15.85 13.09
C THR A 72 25.69 17.26 12.79
N SER A 73 25.44 17.77 11.59
CA SER A 73 25.87 19.10 11.13
C SER A 73 24.72 19.79 10.39
N SER A 74 24.92 21.05 10.03
CA SER A 74 23.97 21.81 9.22
C SER A 74 23.63 21.07 7.92
N ASP A 75 22.34 21.07 7.60
CA ASP A 75 21.67 20.42 6.46
C ASP A 75 22.55 20.37 5.19
N SER A 76 23.15 19.21 4.90
CA SER A 76 24.07 19.01 3.76
C SER A 76 23.42 18.32 2.57
N ARG A 77 22.09 18.45 2.42
CA ARG A 77 21.33 17.72 1.38
C ARG A 77 22.02 17.85 0.03
N PRO A 78 22.16 16.75 -0.72
CA PRO A 78 22.77 16.80 -2.04
C PRO A 78 22.02 17.80 -2.92
N THR A 79 22.78 18.65 -3.60
CA THR A 79 22.27 19.71 -4.48
C THR A 79 21.55 19.16 -5.71
N ALA A 80 21.70 17.86 -5.97
CA ALA A 80 21.04 17.13 -7.04
C ALA A 80 20.20 15.98 -6.47
N THR A 81 19.08 15.70 -7.12
CA THR A 81 18.30 14.46 -6.97
C THR A 81 19.14 13.28 -7.50
N GLY A 82 20.17 12.93 -6.74
CA GLY A 82 21.02 11.79 -6.99
C GLY A 82 20.34 10.48 -6.64
N ASN A 83 20.97 9.38 -7.03
CA ASN A 83 20.56 8.05 -6.61
C ASN A 83 20.63 7.96 -5.07
N ARG A 84 19.67 7.30 -4.43
CA ARG A 84 19.64 7.16 -2.96
C ARG A 84 20.87 6.47 -2.38
N SER A 85 21.67 5.82 -3.21
CA SER A 85 23.00 5.29 -2.85
C SER A 85 23.96 6.37 -2.37
N GLN A 86 23.73 7.64 -2.73
CA GLN A 86 24.54 8.78 -2.31
C GLN A 86 24.05 9.42 -1.01
N PHE A 87 22.87 9.03 -0.52
CA PHE A 87 22.30 9.58 0.70
C PHE A 87 23.06 9.04 1.90
N ASN A 88 23.70 9.93 2.63
CA ASN A 88 24.61 9.64 3.72
C ASN A 88 23.97 9.88 5.10
N ASP A 89 22.93 10.71 5.18
CA ASP A 89 22.16 10.97 6.39
C ASP A 89 20.64 10.99 6.14
N LEU A 90 19.85 11.15 7.21
CA LEU A 90 18.38 11.21 7.14
C LEU A 90 17.87 12.42 6.36
N ASP A 91 18.55 13.56 6.42
CA ASP A 91 18.05 14.81 5.84
C ASP A 91 18.07 14.77 4.31
N ASP A 92 18.94 13.95 3.71
CA ASP A 92 19.03 13.70 2.26
C ASP A 92 17.75 13.14 1.63
N TYR A 93 16.92 12.44 2.42
CA TYR A 93 15.68 11.86 1.93
C TYR A 93 14.54 12.89 1.80
N HIS A 94 14.70 14.11 2.30
CA HIS A 94 13.64 15.11 2.25
C HIS A 94 13.23 15.43 0.81
N LYS A 95 11.92 15.30 0.51
CA LYS A 95 11.32 15.48 -0.83
C LYS A 95 11.76 14.45 -1.86
N TRP A 96 12.42 13.37 -1.45
CA TRP A 96 12.65 12.26 -2.37
C TRP A 96 11.32 11.64 -2.79
N SER A 97 11.20 11.36 -4.09
CA SER A 97 10.04 10.71 -4.69
C SER A 97 10.48 9.81 -5.83
N SER A 98 9.82 8.65 -5.98
CA SER A 98 10.12 7.72 -7.08
C SER A 98 8.86 7.03 -7.59
N THR A 99 8.76 6.97 -8.92
CA THR A 99 7.67 6.33 -9.68
C THR A 99 8.23 5.75 -11.00
N PRO A 100 8.21 4.42 -11.23
CA PRO A 100 7.83 3.37 -10.27
C PRO A 100 8.77 3.33 -9.06
N PRO A 101 8.38 2.69 -7.94
CA PRO A 101 9.27 2.54 -6.79
C PRO A 101 10.61 1.88 -7.16
N GLU A 102 11.72 2.45 -6.71
CA GLU A 102 13.09 1.96 -6.97
C GLU A 102 13.86 1.51 -5.70
N ASN A 103 14.79 0.58 -5.80
CA ASN A 103 15.68 0.24 -4.68
C ASN A 103 16.71 1.36 -4.40
N LYS A 104 17.56 1.20 -3.37
CA LYS A 104 18.55 2.23 -2.99
C LYS A 104 19.56 2.54 -4.10
N THR A 105 19.76 1.62 -5.04
CA THR A 105 20.64 1.77 -6.21
C THR A 105 19.92 2.26 -7.46
N GLY A 106 18.65 2.65 -7.38
CA GLY A 106 17.90 3.23 -8.51
C GLY A 106 17.31 2.23 -9.50
N TYR A 107 17.37 0.92 -9.22
CA TYR A 107 16.64 -0.07 -10.03
C TYR A 107 15.18 -0.12 -9.59
N ALA A 108 14.24 -0.12 -10.52
CA ALA A 108 12.83 -0.40 -10.22
C ALA A 108 12.71 -1.72 -9.42
N LEU A 109 11.82 -1.76 -8.43
CA LEU A 109 11.66 -2.94 -7.57
C LEU A 109 11.38 -4.21 -8.39
N GLY A 110 12.14 -5.28 -8.14
CA GLY A 110 12.02 -6.56 -8.85
C GLY A 110 12.76 -6.60 -10.20
N SER A 111 13.40 -5.49 -10.59
CA SER A 111 14.25 -5.40 -11.79
C SER A 111 15.75 -5.42 -11.46
N GLU A 112 16.12 -5.55 -10.19
CA GLU A 112 17.52 -5.68 -9.79
C GLU A 112 18.17 -6.97 -10.33
N PRO A 113 19.45 -6.93 -10.74
CA PRO A 113 20.20 -8.12 -11.08
C PRO A 113 20.46 -8.97 -9.83
N LEU A 114 20.23 -10.29 -9.89
CA LEU A 114 20.41 -11.20 -8.74
C LEU A 114 21.88 -11.43 -8.36
N THR A 115 22.80 -11.16 -9.27
CA THR A 115 24.25 -11.23 -9.06
C THR A 115 24.92 -10.24 -10.00
N VAL A 116 25.91 -9.53 -9.47
CA VAL A 116 26.84 -8.71 -10.26
C VAL A 116 28.14 -9.49 -10.45
N LEU A 117 28.07 -10.74 -10.91
CA LEU A 117 29.20 -11.33 -11.60
C LEU A 117 29.20 -10.63 -12.95
N SER A 118 30.19 -9.77 -13.20
CA SER A 118 30.19 -8.77 -14.30
C SER A 118 30.05 -9.35 -15.72
N THR A 119 29.88 -10.67 -15.86
CA THR A 119 29.83 -11.42 -17.11
C THR A 119 28.43 -11.95 -17.44
N TYR A 120 27.56 -12.23 -16.47
CA TYR A 120 26.22 -12.77 -16.72
C TYR A 120 25.19 -12.25 -15.70
N PRO A 121 24.41 -11.21 -16.03
CA PRO A 121 23.31 -10.77 -15.17
C PRO A 121 22.25 -11.87 -15.12
N ILE A 122 22.14 -12.57 -14.00
CA ILE A 122 21.03 -13.49 -13.76
C ILE A 122 19.82 -12.63 -13.38
N ALA A 123 18.86 -12.55 -14.30
CA ALA A 123 17.60 -11.85 -14.04
C ALA A 123 16.67 -12.71 -13.19
N ARG A 124 15.84 -12.04 -12.38
CA ARG A 124 14.74 -12.68 -11.66
C ARG A 124 13.79 -13.39 -12.63
N PRO A 125 13.38 -14.65 -12.38
CA PRO A 125 12.34 -15.32 -13.16
C PRO A 125 11.09 -14.45 -13.27
N THR A 126 10.42 -14.46 -14.42
CA THR A 126 9.23 -13.62 -14.69
C THR A 126 8.11 -13.81 -13.67
N LEU A 127 7.91 -15.04 -13.19
CA LEU A 127 6.92 -15.38 -12.15
C LEU A 127 7.19 -14.73 -10.79
N LEU A 128 8.42 -14.32 -10.53
CA LEU A 128 8.83 -13.66 -9.29
C LEU A 128 8.97 -12.14 -9.47
N LYS A 129 8.75 -11.62 -10.69
CA LYS A 129 8.74 -10.18 -10.93
C LYS A 129 7.37 -9.61 -10.57
N PRO A 130 7.33 -8.48 -9.88
CA PRO A 130 6.09 -7.75 -9.67
C PRO A 130 5.54 -7.28 -11.03
N ASP A 131 4.22 -7.12 -11.09
CA ASP A 131 3.55 -6.55 -12.25
C ASP A 131 4.06 -5.12 -12.51
N SER A 132 4.67 -4.91 -13.69
CA SER A 132 5.27 -3.63 -14.06
C SER A 132 4.24 -2.52 -14.20
N ASP A 133 3.04 -2.84 -14.69
CA ASP A 133 1.98 -1.84 -14.91
C ASP A 133 1.42 -1.38 -13.57
N PHE A 134 1.28 -2.31 -12.62
CA PHE A 134 0.95 -1.98 -11.24
C PHE A 134 2.03 -1.11 -10.58
N LEU A 135 3.31 -1.46 -10.71
CA LEU A 135 4.40 -0.66 -10.13
C LEU A 135 4.50 0.76 -10.70
N GLN A 136 4.26 0.96 -12.00
CA GLN A 136 4.25 2.30 -12.61
C GLN A 136 3.17 3.23 -12.04
N ARG A 137 2.13 2.66 -11.46
CA ARG A 137 1.04 3.39 -10.81
C ARG A 137 1.32 3.72 -9.34
N LEU A 138 2.36 3.12 -8.75
CA LEU A 138 2.78 3.37 -7.38
C LEU A 138 3.83 4.48 -7.32
N THR A 139 3.72 5.32 -6.30
CA THR A 139 4.69 6.35 -5.97
C THR A 139 5.02 6.26 -4.50
N ARG A 140 6.31 6.42 -4.17
CA ARG A 140 6.76 6.62 -2.79
C ARG A 140 7.30 8.02 -2.67
N GLU A 141 6.94 8.69 -1.60
CA GLU A 141 7.41 10.03 -1.24
C GLU A 141 7.91 10.02 0.19
N VAL A 142 8.96 10.79 0.45
CA VAL A 142 9.53 10.97 1.78
C VAL A 142 9.57 12.44 2.13
N THR A 143 9.11 12.76 3.34
CA THR A 143 9.25 14.08 3.94
C THR A 143 9.99 13.92 5.26
N VAL A 144 11.11 14.64 5.38
CA VAL A 144 11.90 14.71 6.61
C VAL A 144 11.84 16.11 7.19
N GLU A 145 11.33 16.26 8.40
CA GLU A 145 11.15 17.55 9.06
C GLU A 145 11.99 17.60 10.33
N LYS A 146 12.64 18.75 10.55
CA LYS A 146 13.27 19.04 11.85
C LYS A 146 12.17 19.42 12.82
N ILE A 147 12.17 18.76 13.98
CA ILE A 147 11.14 18.98 14.99
C ILE A 147 11.75 19.28 16.35
N ARG A 148 10.99 19.96 17.20
CA ARG A 148 11.31 20.17 18.62
C ARG A 148 10.03 20.12 19.45
N LEU A 149 10.17 19.92 20.76
CA LEU A 149 9.06 20.09 21.69
C LEU A 149 8.86 21.58 21.96
N ASN A 150 7.61 22.05 21.86
CA ASN A 150 7.22 23.38 22.28
C ASN A 150 7.07 23.47 23.82
N SER A 151 6.77 24.65 24.34
CA SER A 151 6.55 24.87 25.79
C SER A 151 5.42 24.03 26.39
N SER A 152 4.51 23.51 25.56
CA SER A 152 3.40 22.62 25.94
C SER A 152 3.72 21.14 25.72
N SER A 153 4.98 20.77 25.43
CA SER A 153 5.41 19.39 25.13
C SER A 153 4.78 18.77 23.88
N GLU A 154 4.41 19.59 22.89
CA GLU A 154 3.95 19.12 21.58
C GLU A 154 5.06 19.26 20.52
N TRP A 155 5.09 18.35 19.55
CA TRP A 155 6.06 18.39 18.45
C TRP A 155 5.70 19.48 17.43
N GLU A 156 6.57 20.46 17.26
CA GLU A 156 6.46 21.50 16.23
C GLU A 156 7.58 21.38 15.20
N VAL A 157 7.29 21.74 13.95
CA VAL A 157 8.29 21.85 12.88
C VAL A 157 9.12 23.11 13.10
N THR A 158 10.42 22.98 12.91
CA THR A 158 11.35 24.11 13.00
C THR A 158 12.35 24.10 11.83
N THR A 159 12.99 25.23 11.58
CA THR A 159 14.08 25.36 10.61
C THR A 159 15.46 25.23 11.27
N SER A 160 15.52 25.39 12.59
CA SER A 160 16.74 25.21 13.38
C SER A 160 17.17 23.75 13.42
N ASP A 161 18.47 23.50 13.56
CA ASP A 161 18.99 22.15 13.77
C ASP A 161 18.56 21.64 15.15
N THR A 162 18.05 20.41 15.19
CA THR A 162 17.58 19.74 16.39
C THR A 162 18.05 18.28 16.41
N ASP A 163 17.99 17.66 17.57
CA ASP A 163 18.29 16.23 17.77
C ASP A 163 17.13 15.32 17.35
N TYR A 164 16.10 15.85 16.67
CA TYR A 164 14.92 15.08 16.27
C TYR A 164 14.57 15.30 14.80
N ARG A 165 14.18 14.21 14.12
CA ARG A 165 13.64 14.23 12.76
C ARG A 165 12.31 13.49 12.73
N ARG A 166 11.26 14.15 12.25
CA ARG A 166 10.02 13.48 11.86
C ARG A 166 10.14 13.04 10.42
N VAL A 167 10.07 11.74 10.19
CA VAL A 167 10.11 11.13 8.86
C VAL A 167 8.72 10.61 8.55
N THR A 168 8.13 11.12 7.46
CA THR A 168 6.85 10.67 6.92
C THR A 168 7.10 10.01 5.57
N VAL A 169 6.70 8.76 5.44
CA VAL A 169 6.68 8.03 4.17
C VAL A 169 5.24 7.92 3.67
N THR A 170 5.00 8.44 2.48
CA THR A 170 3.68 8.44 1.85
C THR A 170 3.72 7.57 0.60
N ILE A 171 2.79 6.61 0.52
CA ILE A 171 2.61 5.74 -0.64
C ILE A 171 1.34 6.16 -1.36
N LYS A 172 1.47 6.44 -2.66
CA LYS A 172 0.35 6.81 -3.52
C LYS A 172 0.15 5.80 -4.63
N LEU A 173 -1.10 5.60 -5.04
CA LEU A 173 -1.50 4.73 -6.13
C LEU A 173 -2.43 5.47 -7.08
N ALA A 174 -2.13 5.44 -8.39
CA ALA A 174 -3.11 5.79 -9.41
C ALA A 174 -4.06 4.60 -9.61
N MET A 175 -5.37 4.80 -9.56
CA MET A 175 -6.36 3.71 -9.73
C MET A 175 -6.43 3.17 -11.16
N GLN A 176 -5.96 3.95 -12.13
CA GLN A 176 -5.81 3.59 -13.54
C GLN A 176 -4.59 4.33 -14.12
N ALA A 177 -4.06 3.87 -15.26
CA ALA A 177 -2.99 4.59 -15.94
C ALA A 177 -3.44 6.03 -16.29
N GLY A 178 -2.62 7.02 -15.95
CA GLY A 178 -2.94 8.43 -16.18
C GLY A 178 -3.91 9.07 -15.17
N ALA A 179 -4.52 8.30 -14.25
CA ALA A 179 -5.35 8.84 -13.19
C ALA A 179 -4.52 9.58 -12.13
N PRO A 180 -5.10 10.55 -11.39
CA PRO A 180 -4.43 11.15 -10.26
C PRO A 180 -4.08 10.09 -9.21
N ARG A 181 -2.90 10.23 -8.61
CA ARG A 181 -2.41 9.33 -7.57
C ARG A 181 -3.02 9.71 -6.23
N GLN A 182 -3.61 8.74 -5.55
CA GLN A 182 -4.21 8.90 -4.22
C GLN A 182 -3.33 8.24 -3.18
N THR A 183 -3.21 8.86 -2.00
CA THR A 183 -2.50 8.26 -0.87
C THR A 183 -3.25 7.02 -0.40
N ILE A 184 -2.57 5.88 -0.42
CA ILE A 184 -3.10 4.60 0.08
C ILE A 184 -2.55 4.24 1.46
N LYS A 185 -1.39 4.80 1.81
CA LYS A 185 -0.74 4.61 3.10
C LYS A 185 0.16 5.80 3.41
N GLU A 186 0.15 6.20 4.67
CA GLU A 186 1.12 7.12 5.25
C GLU A 186 1.60 6.53 6.57
N THR A 187 2.92 6.53 6.78
CA THR A 187 3.54 6.05 8.01
C THR A 187 4.57 7.06 8.46
N THR A 188 4.50 7.46 9.73
CA THR A 188 5.36 8.49 10.32
C THR A 188 6.16 7.90 11.48
N ARG A 189 7.46 8.21 11.56
CA ARG A 189 8.32 7.86 12.70
C ARG A 189 9.16 9.07 13.11
N ILE A 190 9.48 9.17 14.40
CA ILE A 190 10.40 10.17 14.93
C ILE A 190 11.73 9.47 15.20
N PHE A 191 12.80 10.01 14.63
CA PHE A 191 14.17 9.62 14.87
C PHE A 191 14.81 10.63 15.80
N SER A 192 15.57 10.16 16.78
CA SER A 192 16.32 11.00 17.71
C SER A 192 17.81 10.71 17.60
N TYR A 193 18.63 11.74 17.75
CA TYR A 193 20.06 11.58 17.91
C TYR A 193 20.36 10.91 19.26
N VAL A 194 21.18 9.86 19.24
CA VAL A 194 21.69 9.21 20.46
C VAL A 194 23.21 9.33 20.42
N PRO A 195 23.82 10.15 21.30
CA PRO A 195 25.27 10.26 21.35
C PRO A 195 25.87 8.92 21.81
N LEU A 196 27.03 8.57 21.26
CA LEU A 196 27.80 7.44 21.77
C LEU A 196 28.22 7.76 23.21
N SER A 197 27.89 6.88 24.15
CA SER A 197 28.40 6.98 25.52
C SER A 197 29.93 6.82 25.47
N PRO A 198 30.70 7.63 26.23
CA PRO A 198 32.16 7.60 26.23
C PRO A 198 32.76 6.27 26.70
#